data_AF-A0A7S2CEX5-F1
#
_entry.id   AF-A0A7S2CEX5-F1
#
_cell.length_a   1.000
_cell.length_b   1.000
_cell.length_c   1.000
_cell.angle_alpha   90.00
_cell.angle_beta   90.00
_cell.angle_gamma   90.00
#
_symmetry.space_group_name_H-M   'P 1'
#
loop_
_entity.id
_entity.type
_entity.pdbx_description
1 polymer ?
#
loop_
_entity_poly.entity_id
_entity_poly.type
_entity_poly.pdbx_seq_one_letter_code
_entity_poly.pdbx_strand_id
1 'polypeptide(L)'
;GGMGDRSVSLPSLLPAATASSGSTKRAPSELLLERQSLGAMLGSGYKPRNTEFLDLAMYSNHANSAVPVDSPLFSVSPPVIVFSDFEGLQTYEAVVSLQNID
;
A
#
# COMPACT_ATOMS: atom_id res chain seq x y z
N GLY A 1 3.30 -13.23 42.42
CA GLY A 1 4.21 -13.25 41.26
C GLY A 1 3.61 -14.12 40.18
N GLY A 2 3.67 -13.69 38.92
CA GLY A 2 3.21 -14.51 37.79
C GLY A 2 2.87 -13.68 36.55
N MET A 3 3.86 -12.99 35.96
CA MET A 3 3.76 -12.49 34.58
C MET A 3 4.10 -13.66 33.67
N GLY A 4 3.09 -14.21 32.99
CA GLY A 4 3.28 -15.17 31.93
C GLY A 4 3.50 -14.43 30.61
N ASP A 5 4.64 -14.66 29.98
CA ASP A 5 5.00 -14.12 28.68
C ASP A 5 3.98 -14.57 27.61
N ARG A 6 3.14 -13.64 27.16
CA ARG A 6 2.21 -13.89 26.05
C ARG A 6 2.89 -13.53 24.73
N SER A 7 3.68 -14.45 24.20
CA SER A 7 4.13 -14.39 22.81
C SER A 7 2.95 -14.68 21.89
N VAL A 8 2.55 -13.69 21.09
CA VAL A 8 1.53 -13.86 20.06
C VAL A 8 2.24 -14.18 18.75
N SER A 9 2.19 -15.45 18.33
CA SER A 9 2.76 -15.86 17.05
C SER A 9 1.81 -15.48 15.92
N LEU A 10 2.27 -14.64 14.98
CA LEU A 10 1.54 -14.37 13.75
C LEU A 10 1.56 -15.63 12.86
N PRO A 11 0.43 -15.97 12.18
CA PRO A 11 0.43 -17.05 11.21
C PRO A 11 1.35 -16.69 10.03
N SER A 12 2.33 -17.54 9.75
CA SER A 12 3.26 -17.35 8.63
C SER A 12 2.49 -17.46 7.30
N LEU A 13 2.34 -16.33 6.60
CA LEU A 13 1.78 -16.26 5.25
C LEU A 13 2.80 -16.60 4.14
N LEU A 14 3.89 -17.28 4.50
CA LEU A 14 4.88 -17.76 3.56
C LEU A 14 4.84 -19.30 3.56
N PRO A 15 4.85 -19.96 2.39
CA PRO A 15 4.95 -21.41 2.36
C PRO A 15 6.26 -21.81 3.06
N ALA A 16 6.19 -22.81 3.93
CA ALA A 16 7.31 -23.31 4.71
C ALA A 16 8.45 -23.73 3.79
N ALA A 17 9.40 -22.83 3.58
CA ALA A 17 10.66 -23.16 2.95
C ALA A 17 11.44 -24.01 3.96
N THR A 18 11.53 -25.30 3.67
CA THR A 18 12.50 -26.21 4.28
C THR A 18 13.85 -25.51 4.34
N ALA A 19 14.40 -25.38 5.54
CA ALA A 19 15.69 -24.78 5.78
C ALA A 19 16.78 -25.54 5.00
N SER A 20 17.25 -24.95 3.89
CA SER A 20 18.53 -25.29 3.29
C SER A 20 19.54 -24.20 3.63
N SER A 21 20.48 -24.55 4.49
CA SER A 21 21.71 -23.81 4.76
C SER A 21 22.39 -23.35 3.47
N GLY A 22 22.70 -22.05 3.36
CA GLY A 22 23.50 -21.46 2.28
C GLY A 22 22.94 -20.16 1.72
N SER A 23 23.38 -19.01 2.23
CA SER A 23 23.10 -17.70 1.63
C SER A 23 24.01 -17.48 0.40
N THR A 24 23.75 -18.20 -0.70
CA THR A 24 24.31 -17.83 -2.00
C THR A 24 23.67 -16.52 -2.43
N LYS A 25 24.48 -15.45 -2.48
CA LYS A 25 24.07 -14.15 -3.01
C LYS A 25 23.66 -14.34 -4.48
N ARG A 26 22.34 -14.37 -4.72
CA ARG A 26 21.78 -14.49 -6.07
C ARG A 26 22.25 -13.33 -6.93
N ALA A 27 22.56 -13.62 -8.19
CA ALA A 27 22.94 -12.59 -9.14
C ALA A 27 21.71 -11.72 -9.47
N PRO A 28 21.89 -10.42 -9.76
CA PRO A 28 20.78 -9.53 -10.12
C PRO A 28 19.93 -10.05 -11.30
N SER A 29 20.54 -10.78 -12.23
CA SER A 29 19.85 -11.43 -13.36
C SER A 29 18.88 -12.54 -12.93
N GLU A 30 19.23 -13.30 -11.89
CA GLU A 30 18.38 -14.36 -11.35
C GLU A 30 17.16 -13.78 -10.64
N LEU A 31 17.35 -12.67 -9.92
CA LEU A 31 16.25 -11.94 -9.26
C LEU A 31 15.26 -11.33 -10.25
N LEU A 32 15.75 -10.87 -11.42
CA LEU A 32 14.89 -10.34 -12.49
C LEU A 32 14.02 -11.43 -13.13
N LEU A 33 14.58 -12.62 -13.33
CA LEU A 33 13.85 -13.76 -13.89
C LEU A 33 12.72 -14.23 -12.95
N GLU A 34 12.99 -14.26 -11.64
CA GLU A 34 12.00 -14.60 -10.60
C GLU A 34 10.91 -13.52 -10.46
N ARG A 35 11.27 -12.23 -10.57
CA ARG A 35 10.30 -11.13 -10.63
C ARG A 35 9.39 -11.22 -11.85
N GLN A 36 9.94 -11.61 -13.01
CA GLN A 36 9.17 -11.79 -14.24
C GLN A 36 8.21 -12.97 -14.15
N SER A 37 8.62 -14.08 -13.52
CA SER A 37 7.73 -15.24 -13.31
C SER A 37 6.62 -14.93 -12.30
N LEU A 38 6.92 -14.17 -11.23
CA LEU A 38 5.91 -13.66 -10.29
C LEU A 38 4.93 -12.68 -10.94
N GLY A 39 5.42 -11.79 -11.81
CA GLY A 39 4.60 -10.89 -12.61
C GLY A 39 3.75 -11.59 -13.68
N ALA A 40 4.18 -12.76 -14.16
CA ALA A 40 3.39 -13.59 -15.07
C ALA A 40 2.25 -14.35 -14.34
N MET A 41 2.42 -14.71 -13.06
CA MET A 41 1.34 -15.29 -12.25
C MET A 41 0.34 -14.24 -11.75
N LEU A 42 0.80 -13.03 -11.46
CA LEU A 42 -0.03 -11.88 -11.11
C LEU A 42 -0.25 -11.04 -12.37
N GLY A 43 -1.03 -11.55 -13.31
CA GLY A 43 -1.27 -10.91 -14.61
C GLY A 43 -1.40 -9.39 -14.49
N SER A 44 -0.64 -8.68 -15.33
CA SER A 44 -0.67 -7.22 -15.51
C SER A 44 -2.10 -6.70 -15.57
N GLY A 45 -2.64 -6.25 -14.43
CA GLY A 45 -4.05 -5.82 -14.31
C GLY A 45 -4.81 -6.38 -13.10
N TYR A 46 -4.21 -7.27 -12.30
CA TYR A 46 -4.87 -7.75 -11.07
C TYR A 46 -4.88 -6.65 -10.01
N LYS A 47 -5.98 -5.89 -9.94
CA LYS A 47 -6.29 -5.05 -8.78
C LYS A 47 -6.66 -5.98 -7.63
N PRO A 48 -5.86 -6.04 -6.55
CA PRO A 48 -6.19 -6.90 -5.41
C PRO A 48 -7.59 -6.53 -4.89
N ARG A 49 -8.45 -7.54 -4.79
CA ARG A 49 -9.76 -7.39 -4.17
C ARG A 49 -9.59 -7.52 -2.67
N ASN A 50 -10.14 -6.56 -1.94
CA ASN A 50 -10.18 -6.64 -0.48
C ASN A 50 -11.07 -7.83 -0.10
N THR A 51 -10.51 -8.84 0.55
CA THR A 51 -11.22 -10.07 0.90
C THR A 51 -12.10 -9.89 2.13
N GLU A 52 -11.70 -9.01 3.04
CA GLU A 52 -12.42 -8.70 4.27
C GLU A 52 -11.99 -7.32 4.79
N PHE A 53 -12.92 -6.63 5.46
CA PHE A 53 -12.61 -5.42 6.19
C PHE A 53 -12.39 -5.80 7.66
N LEU A 54 -11.18 -5.56 8.17
CA LEU A 54 -10.89 -5.71 9.59
C LEU A 54 -11.20 -4.38 10.31
N ASP A 55 -12.17 -4.42 11.21
CA ASP A 55 -12.48 -3.27 12.06
C ASP A 55 -11.43 -3.14 13.18
N LEU A 56 -10.57 -2.13 13.05
CA LEU A 56 -9.52 -1.83 14.03
C LEU A 56 -10.06 -1.13 15.29
N ALA A 57 -11.32 -0.68 15.29
CA ALA A 57 -11.95 -0.06 16.46
C ALA A 57 -11.97 -1.02 17.67
N MET A 58 -12.07 -2.32 17.41
CA MET A 58 -12.05 -3.38 18.42
C MET A 58 -10.72 -3.50 19.20
N TYR A 59 -9.65 -2.90 18.68
CA TYR A 59 -8.30 -2.96 19.26
C TYR A 59 -7.68 -1.58 19.48
N SER A 60 -8.46 -0.51 19.26
CA SER A 60 -8.00 0.87 19.36
C SER A 60 -8.54 1.55 20.62
N ASN A 61 -7.71 2.37 21.26
CA ASN A 61 -8.17 3.30 22.30
C ASN A 61 -8.99 4.47 21.72
N HIS A 62 -8.97 4.64 20.40
CA HIS A 62 -9.73 5.64 19.65
C HIS A 62 -10.63 4.92 18.64
N ALA A 63 -11.69 4.31 19.15
CA ALA A 63 -12.63 3.49 18.37
C ALA A 63 -13.58 4.33 17.49
N ASN A 64 -13.79 5.61 17.83
CA ASN A 64 -14.64 6.51 17.09
C ASN A 64 -13.78 7.41 16.18
N SER A 65 -14.00 7.30 14.87
CA SER A 65 -13.50 8.25 13.88
C SER A 65 -14.67 9.03 13.31
N ALA A 66 -14.62 10.36 13.39
CA ALA A 66 -15.56 11.23 12.68
C ALA A 66 -15.24 11.35 11.19
N VAL A 67 -14.05 10.88 10.77
CA VAL A 67 -13.62 10.92 9.37
C VAL A 67 -14.35 9.81 8.60
N PRO A 68 -15.14 10.15 7.57
CA PRO A 68 -15.81 9.17 6.74
C PRO A 68 -14.81 8.27 6.02
N VAL A 69 -15.08 6.97 5.95
CA VAL A 69 -14.22 6.01 5.25
C VAL A 69 -14.40 6.10 3.73
N ASP A 70 -15.62 6.46 3.30
CA ASP A 70 -16.03 6.45 1.89
C ASP A 70 -15.80 7.78 1.16
N SER A 71 -15.49 8.87 1.89
CA SER A 71 -15.32 10.20 1.29
C SER A 71 -14.08 10.92 1.82
N PRO A 72 -13.34 11.64 0.96
CA PRO A 72 -12.16 12.38 1.37
C PRO A 72 -12.52 13.58 2.26
N LEU A 73 -11.70 13.84 3.27
CA LEU A 73 -11.86 14.96 4.23
C LEU A 73 -11.60 16.34 3.61
N PHE A 74 -10.93 16.38 2.45
CA PHE A 74 -10.61 17.62 1.77
C PHE A 74 -11.21 17.62 0.37
N SER A 75 -11.80 18.74 -0.02
CA SER A 75 -12.15 19.02 -1.42
C SER A 75 -11.00 19.75 -2.11
N VAL A 76 -10.75 19.40 -3.37
CA VAL A 76 -9.69 20.00 -4.19
C VAL A 76 -10.30 20.97 -5.18
N SER A 77 -9.72 22.17 -5.29
CA SER A 77 -10.12 23.17 -6.29
C SER A 77 -8.89 23.81 -6.96
N PRO A 78 -8.79 23.81 -8.31
CA PRO A 78 -9.68 23.14 -9.25
C PRO A 78 -9.53 21.60 -9.19
N PRO A 79 -10.59 20.83 -9.48
CA PRO A 79 -10.54 19.36 -9.44
C PRO A 79 -9.73 18.76 -10.61
N VAL A 80 -9.52 19.53 -11.69
CA VAL A 80 -8.74 19.12 -12.85
C VAL A 80 -7.82 20.26 -13.26
N ILE A 81 -6.56 19.94 -13.50
CA ILE A 81 -5.55 20.86 -14.04
C ILE A 81 -5.24 20.41 -15.47
N VAL A 82 -5.34 21.33 -16.42
CA VAL A 82 -4.96 21.09 -17.82
C VAL A 82 -3.96 22.15 -18.25
N PHE A 83 -2.83 21.71 -18.78
CA PHE A 83 -1.86 22.57 -19.44
C PHE A 83 -2.01 22.37 -20.95
N SER A 84 -2.59 23.34 -21.65
CA SER A 84 -2.70 23.37 -23.10
C SER A 84 -1.55 24.14 -23.72
N ASP A 85 -1.23 23.85 -24.99
CA ASP A 85 -0.25 24.60 -25.79
C ASP A 85 1.17 24.64 -25.18
N PHE A 86 1.65 23.47 -24.73
CA PHE A 86 2.99 23.36 -24.13
C PHE A 86 4.10 23.58 -25.17
N GLU A 87 5.10 24.36 -24.79
CA GLU A 87 6.34 24.55 -25.53
C GLU A 87 7.50 23.88 -24.80
N GLY A 88 8.48 23.37 -25.57
CA GLY A 88 9.66 22.73 -25.01
C GLY A 88 10.49 23.71 -24.16
N LEU A 89 11.10 23.19 -23.09
CA LEU A 89 11.99 23.94 -22.18
C LEU A 89 11.30 25.01 -21.32
N GLN A 90 9.96 25.05 -21.27
CA GLN A 90 9.20 25.87 -20.32
C GLN A 90 8.73 25.06 -19.10
N THR A 91 8.63 25.74 -17.97
CA THR A 91 8.01 25.22 -16.74
C THR A 91 6.62 25.82 -16.60
N TYR A 92 5.63 24.97 -16.36
CA TYR A 92 4.26 25.38 -16.10
C TYR A 92 3.88 25.03 -14.66
N GLU A 93 3.27 25.99 -13.97
CA GLU A 93 2.82 25.82 -12.59
C GLU A 93 1.30 25.93 -12.53
N ALA A 94 0.69 25.10 -11.69
CA ALA A 94 -0.73 25.21 -11.35
C ALA A 94 -0.88 25.13 -9.84
N VAL A 95 -1.64 26.08 -9.29
CA VAL A 95 -1.94 26.15 -7.87
C VAL A 95 -3.28 25.49 -7.63
N VAL A 96 -3.31 24.54 -6.70
CA VAL A 96 -4.55 23.94 -6.18
C VAL A 96 -4.74 24.30 -4.72
N SER A 97 -5.99 24.47 -4.34
CA SER A 97 -6.41 24.71 -2.96
C SER A 97 -7.07 23.45 -2.41
N LEU A 98 -6.75 23.11 -1.16
CA LEU A 98 -7.41 22.05 -0.41
C LEU A 98 -8.28 22.70 0.67
N GLN A 99 -9.58 22.40 0.64
CA GLN A 99 -10.51 22.93 1.64
C GLN A 99 -11.01 21.78 2.51
N ASN A 100 -10.91 21.93 3.83
CA ASN A 100 -11.53 21.01 4.78
C ASN A 100 -13.06 21.11 4.65
N ILE A 101 -13.73 19.96 4.55
CA ILE A 101 -15.19 19.87 4.43
C ILE A 101 -15.87 19.39 5.72
N ASP A 102 -15.14 19.27 6.82
CA ASP A 102 -15.65 19.03 8.18
C ASP A 102 -16.46 20.23 8.72
#